data_AF-A0A7K0YXU2-F1
#
_entry.id   AF-A0A7K0YXU2-F1
#
_cell.length_a   1.000
_cell.length_b   1.000
_cell.length_c   1.000
_cell.angle_alpha   90.00
_cell.angle_beta   90.00
_cell.angle_gamma   90.00
#
_symmetry.space_group_name_H-M   'P 1'
#
loop_
_entity.id
_entity.type
_entity.pdbx_description
1 polymer ?
#
loop_
_entity_poly.entity_id
_entity_poly.type
_entity_poly.pdbx_seq_one_letter_code
_entity_poly.pdbx_strand_id
1 'polypeptide(L)'
;SCIEECPVDCIYEGGRMLYIQPDECVDCGACEPVCPVEAIYYEDDVPSQWKEFGKANSEFFVEIGSPGGAATVGATGTDHTLVKALPPKAE
;
A
#
# COMPACT_ATOMS: atom_id res chain seq x y z
N SER A 1 -8.63 0.19 9.75
CA SER A 1 -8.56 1.64 9.47
C SER A 1 -8.50 1.93 7.98
N CYS A 2 -7.35 1.97 7.31
CA CYS A 2 -7.29 2.47 5.93
C CYS A 2 -8.04 1.63 4.89
N ILE A 3 -8.03 0.30 5.01
CA ILE A 3 -8.76 -0.62 4.09
C ILE A 3 -10.26 -0.33 4.12
N GLU A 4 -10.82 -0.12 5.31
CA GLU A 4 -12.27 0.08 5.52
C GLU A 4 -12.78 1.39 4.90
N GLU A 5 -11.90 2.37 4.72
CA GLU A 5 -12.23 3.67 4.15
C GLU A 5 -12.02 3.74 2.63
N CYS A 6 -11.37 2.74 2.02
CA CYS A 6 -11.08 2.77 0.58
C CYS A 6 -12.32 2.37 -0.25
N PRO A 7 -12.95 3.28 -1.01
CA PRO A 7 -14.20 3.00 -1.72
C PRO A 7 -14.05 2.02 -2.90
N VAL A 8 -12.83 1.81 -3.36
CA VAL A 8 -12.48 0.94 -4.50
C VAL A 8 -11.69 -0.29 -4.05
N ASP A 9 -11.54 -0.50 -2.74
CA ASP A 9 -10.87 -1.67 -2.15
C ASP A 9 -9.44 -1.89 -2.70
N CYS A 10 -8.70 -0.81 -2.99
CA CYS A 10 -7.40 -0.87 -3.68
C CYS A 10 -6.19 -0.95 -2.73
N ILE A 11 -6.39 -1.35 -1.46
CA ILE A 11 -5.34 -1.44 -0.43
C ILE A 11 -5.11 -2.91 -0.07
N TYR A 12 -4.01 -3.48 -0.55
CA TYR A 12 -3.73 -4.90 -0.50
C TYR A 12 -2.77 -5.25 0.64
N GLU A 13 -2.97 -6.43 1.24
CA GLU A 13 -2.19 -6.89 2.39
C GLU A 13 -0.97 -7.73 1.95
N GLY A 14 0.22 -7.20 2.27
CA GLY A 14 1.50 -7.88 2.15
C GLY A 14 1.85 -8.74 3.36
N GLY A 15 3.12 -9.10 3.48
CA GLY A 15 3.66 -9.80 4.65
C GLY A 15 4.06 -8.88 5.79
N ARG A 16 4.34 -7.60 5.51
CA ARG A 16 4.87 -6.63 6.48
C ARG A 16 4.24 -5.25 6.41
N MET A 17 3.62 -4.89 5.29
CA MET A 17 2.90 -3.64 5.14
C MET A 17 1.75 -3.81 4.16
N LEU A 18 0.92 -2.77 4.06
CA LEU A 18 -0.14 -2.69 3.06
C LEU A 18 0.35 -1.89 1.84
N TYR A 19 -0.20 -2.21 0.68
CA TYR A 19 0.18 -1.63 -0.61
C TYR A 19 -1.04 -1.05 -1.33
N ILE A 20 -0.95 0.19 -1.78
CA ILE A 20 -1.99 0.87 -2.58
C ILE A 20 -1.72 0.56 -4.06
N GLN A 21 -2.72 -0.02 -4.74
CA GLN A 21 -2.65 -0.28 -6.18
C GLN A 21 -2.83 1.05 -6.95
N PRO A 22 -1.84 1.49 -7.76
CA PRO A 22 -1.85 2.83 -8.34
C PRO A 22 -2.84 3.04 -9.50
N ASP A 23 -3.17 2.00 -10.26
CA ASP A 23 -4.14 2.04 -11.36
C ASP A 23 -5.60 1.94 -10.88
N GLU A 24 -5.83 1.41 -9.68
CA GLU A 24 -7.14 1.30 -9.04
C GLU A 24 -7.44 2.49 -8.12
N CYS A 25 -6.40 3.14 -7.58
CA CYS A 25 -6.56 4.32 -6.75
C CYS A 25 -7.20 5.46 -7.54
N VAL A 26 -8.26 6.05 -6.98
CA VAL A 26 -9.00 7.17 -7.59
C VAL A 26 -8.82 8.49 -6.82
N ASP A 27 -7.74 8.59 -6.05
CA ASP A 27 -7.36 9.79 -5.28
C ASP A 27 -8.43 10.33 -4.33
N CYS A 28 -9.29 9.45 -3.80
CA CYS A 28 -10.38 9.85 -2.91
C CYS A 28 -9.93 10.44 -1.56
N GLY A 29 -8.71 10.14 -1.12
CA GLY A 29 -8.10 10.67 0.11
C GLY A 29 -8.66 10.14 1.43
N ALA A 30 -9.66 9.25 1.43
CA ALA A 30 -10.31 8.79 2.66
C ALA A 30 -9.40 7.96 3.59
N CYS A 31 -8.41 7.27 3.02
CA CYS A 31 -7.50 6.41 3.77
C CYS A 31 -6.39 7.17 4.54
N GLU A 32 -6.00 8.36 4.09
CA GLU A 32 -4.93 9.16 4.67
C GLU A 32 -5.22 9.62 6.11
N PRO A 33 -6.35 10.29 6.42
CA PRO A 33 -6.59 10.86 7.74
C PRO A 33 -6.88 9.81 8.82
N VAL A 34 -7.15 8.55 8.44
CA VAL A 34 -7.47 7.46 9.38
C VAL A 34 -6.25 6.60 9.75
N CYS A 35 -5.09 6.84 9.13
CA CYS A 35 -3.88 6.09 9.45
C CYS A 35 -3.29 6.60 10.78
N PRO A 36 -3.29 5.79 11.86
CA PRO A 36 -2.87 6.26 13.19
C PRO A 36 -1.36 6.57 13.29
N VAL A 37 -0.59 6.17 12.29
CA VAL A 37 0.87 6.34 12.21
C VAL A 37 1.29 7.17 11.00
N GLU A 38 0.34 7.85 10.34
CA GLU A 38 0.62 8.78 9.24
C GLU A 38 1.49 8.15 8.12
N ALA A 39 1.14 6.93 7.69
CA ALA A 39 1.92 6.18 6.70
C ALA A 39 1.46 6.38 5.24
N ILE A 40 0.34 7.07 5.01
CA ILE A 40 -0.28 7.23 3.70
C ILE A 40 -0.12 8.69 3.27
N TYR A 41 0.35 8.90 2.04
CA TYR A 41 0.60 10.21 1.45
C TYR A 41 0.09 10.19 0.01
N TYR A 42 -0.31 11.35 -0.52
CA TYR A 42 -0.37 11.55 -1.96
C TYR A 42 1.05 11.42 -2.56
N GLU A 43 1.15 10.97 -3.81
CA GLU A 43 2.44 10.69 -4.47
C GLU A 43 3.41 11.88 -4.40
N ASP A 44 2.89 13.09 -4.63
CA ASP A 44 3.67 14.34 -4.61
C ASP A 44 4.09 14.77 -3.19
N ASP A 45 3.40 14.28 -2.16
CA ASP A 45 3.59 14.66 -0.76
C ASP A 45 4.47 13.67 0.02
N VAL A 46 4.92 12.58 -0.62
CA VAL A 46 5.79 11.58 0.01
C VAL A 46 7.10 12.22 0.47
N PRO A 47 7.43 12.17 1.78
CA PRO A 47 8.70 12.68 2.29
C PRO A 47 9.91 12.07 1.57
N SER A 48 10.95 12.87 1.37
CA SER A 48 12.12 12.48 0.56
C SER A 48 12.77 11.17 1.00
N GLN A 49 12.81 10.92 2.31
CA GLN A 49 13.34 9.68 2.89
C GLN A 49 12.52 8.41 2.57
N TRP A 50 11.28 8.56 2.09
CA TRP A 50 10.34 7.47 1.82
C TRP A 50 9.89 7.40 0.35
N LYS A 51 10.47 8.20 -0.55
CA LYS A 51 10.10 8.21 -1.98
C LYS A 51 10.17 6.83 -2.65
N GLU A 52 11.09 5.97 -2.24
CA GLU A 52 11.23 4.61 -2.76
C GLU A 52 10.00 3.72 -2.49
N PHE A 53 9.14 4.07 -1.52
CA PHE A 53 7.91 3.33 -1.25
C PHE A 53 6.86 3.50 -2.36
N GLY A 54 6.88 4.60 -3.13
CA GLY A 54 6.01 4.73 -4.31
C GLY A 54 6.26 3.60 -5.30
N LYS A 55 7.54 3.35 -5.60
CA LYS A 55 7.98 2.20 -6.42
C LYS A 55 7.57 0.87 -5.80
N ALA A 56 7.73 0.70 -4.49
CA ALA A 56 7.34 -0.54 -3.81
C ALA A 56 5.83 -0.81 -3.90
N ASN A 57 5.00 0.24 -3.85
CA ASN A 57 3.55 0.12 -4.07
C ASN A 57 3.25 -0.34 -5.49
N SER A 58 3.80 0.30 -6.52
CA SER A 58 3.56 -0.11 -7.90
C SER A 58 4.09 -1.52 -8.21
N GLU A 59 5.34 -1.82 -7.81
CA GLU A 59 6.01 -3.08 -8.17
C GLU A 59 5.49 -4.30 -7.40
N PHE A 60 4.77 -4.11 -6.29
CA PHE A 60 4.09 -5.19 -5.59
C PHE A 60 3.11 -5.94 -6.49
N PHE A 61 2.53 -5.24 -7.47
CA PHE A 61 1.47 -5.76 -8.33
C PHE A 61 1.95 -6.36 -9.65
N VAL A 62 3.27 -6.47 -9.89
CA VAL A 62 3.79 -6.99 -11.18
C VAL A 62 3.25 -8.38 -11.52
N GLU A 63 3.07 -9.26 -10.51
CA GLU A 63 2.60 -10.63 -10.72
C GLU A 63 1.06 -10.76 -10.71
N ILE A 64 0.36 -9.92 -9.92
CA ILE A 64 -1.09 -10.03 -9.72
C ILE A 64 -1.90 -9.00 -10.53
N GLY A 65 -1.25 -7.99 -11.11
CA GLY A 65 -1.84 -6.96 -11.96
C GLY A 65 -2.77 -6.00 -11.20
N SER A 66 -3.95 -5.77 -11.76
CA SER A 66 -5.03 -4.99 -11.14
C SER A 66 -6.21 -5.93 -10.86
N PRO A 67 -6.27 -6.55 -9.67
CA PRO A 67 -7.32 -7.50 -9.30
C PRO A 67 -8.72 -6.88 -9.19
N GLY A 68 -8.82 -5.56 -8.98
CA GLY A 68 -10.10 -4.87 -8.83
C GLY A 68 -10.75 -5.07 -7.46
N GLY A 69 -9.94 -5.27 -6.41
CA GLY A 69 -10.39 -5.33 -5.02
C GLY A 69 -9.57 -6.29 -4.16
N ALA A 70 -8.96 -5.79 -3.10
CA ALA A 70 -8.13 -6.53 -2.16
C ALA A 70 -8.87 -7.69 -1.48
N ALA A 71 -10.17 -7.56 -1.21
CA ALA A 71 -10.98 -8.63 -0.62
C ALA A 71 -11.02 -9.91 -1.48
N THR A 72 -10.81 -9.79 -2.80
CA THR A 72 -10.79 -10.95 -3.71
C THR A 72 -9.47 -11.71 -3.68
N VAL A 73 -8.39 -11.03 -3.30
CA VAL A 73 -7.03 -11.58 -3.23
C VAL A 73 -6.70 -12.09 -1.82
N GLY A 74 -7.14 -11.35 -0.80
CA GLY A 74 -6.76 -11.59 0.59
C GLY A 74 -5.29 -11.28 0.87
N ALA A 75 -4.81 -11.74 2.02
CA ALA A 75 -3.42 -11.57 2.42
C ALA A 75 -2.48 -12.38 1.51
N THR A 76 -1.59 -11.68 0.80
CA THR A 76 -0.65 -12.32 -0.13
C THR A 76 0.52 -13.03 0.58
N GLY A 77 0.82 -12.63 1.82
CA GLY A 77 1.92 -13.16 2.62
C GLY A 77 3.32 -12.87 2.06
N THR A 78 3.42 -11.99 1.06
CA THR A 78 4.68 -11.59 0.43
C THR A 78 4.77 -10.07 0.40
N ASP A 79 5.98 -9.55 0.23
CA ASP A 79 6.27 -8.12 0.18
C ASP A 79 7.20 -7.80 -0.99
N HIS A 80 7.18 -6.55 -1.41
CA HIS A 80 8.16 -6.00 -2.35
C HIS A 80 9.60 -6.15 -1.80
N THR A 81 10.58 -6.30 -2.69
CA THR A 81 11.99 -6.55 -2.35
C THR A 81 12.59 -5.48 -1.43
N LEU A 82 12.24 -4.21 -1.65
CA LEU A 82 12.60 -3.07 -0.78
C LEU A 82 12.20 -3.36 0.67
N VAL A 83 10.94 -3.78 0.86
CA VAL A 83 10.37 -4.01 2.18
C VAL A 83 11.06 -5.21 2.80
N LYS A 84 11.18 -6.35 2.11
CA LYS A 84 11.87 -7.56 2.60
C LYS A 84 13.28 -7.30 3.11
N ALA A 85 14.01 -6.35 2.51
CA ALA A 85 15.38 -6.01 2.89
C ALA A 85 15.49 -5.14 4.16
N LEU A 86 14.40 -4.49 4.59
CA LEU A 86 14.42 -3.66 5.80
C LEU A 86 14.56 -4.53 7.06
N PRO A 87 15.33 -4.07 8.07
CA PRO A 87 15.35 -4.72 9.38
C PRO A 87 13.94 -4.83 9.97
N PRO A 88 13.64 -5.92 10.71
CA PRO A 88 12.40 -6.02 11.46
C PRO A 88 12.25 -4.81 12.39
N LYS A 89 11.06 -4.19 12.38
CA LYS A 89 10.69 -3.20 13.38
C LYS A 89 9.88 -3.90 14.47
N ALA A 90 10.08 -3.49 15.72
CA ALA A 90 9.20 -3.93 16.80
C ALA A 90 7.78 -3.41 16.54
N GLU A 91 6.80 -4.21 16.93
CA GLU A 91 5.39 -3.82 17.02
C GLU A 91 5.18 -2.77 18.12
#